data_AF-A0A9E5NCS2-F1
#
_entry.id   AF-A0A9E5NCS2-F1
#
_cell.length_a   1.000
_cell.length_b   1.000
_cell.length_c   1.000
_cell.angle_alpha   90.00
_cell.angle_beta   90.00
_cell.angle_gamma   90.00
#
_symmetry.space_group_name_H-M   'P 1'
#
loop_
_entity.id
_entity.type
_entity.pdbx_description
1 polymer ?
#
loop_
_entity_poly.entity_id
_entity_poly.type
_entity_poly.pdbx_seq_one_letter_code
_entity_poly.pdbx_strand_id
1 'polypeptide(L)'
;MLFFIIERRSEEPIIPPDLFQLGIFRTSAGIATLAAMGVFGAISYFPLYIQGVLGSSATRAGTVLLVLSLGWTAGSLLGGQGMNRWGYRSICLVGMGLMAFGYGLFL
;
A
#
# COMPACT_ATOMS: atom_id res chain seq x y z
N MET A 1 -2.64 -12.31 18.23
CA MET A 1 -1.74 -13.24 18.96
C MET A 1 -2.16 -14.70 18.81
N LEU A 2 -3.45 -15.05 18.93
CA LEU A 2 -3.96 -16.42 18.69
C LEU A 2 -3.55 -17.02 17.33
N PHE A 3 -3.59 -16.23 16.26
CA PHE A 3 -3.18 -16.66 14.90
C PHE A 3 -1.75 -17.24 14.85
N PHE A 4 -0.77 -16.55 15.44
CA PHE A 4 0.63 -16.99 15.46
C PHE A 4 0.84 -18.31 16.21
N ILE A 5 0.06 -18.57 17.25
CA ILE A 5 0.18 -19.79 18.07
C ILE A 5 -0.43 -20.98 17.32
N ILE A 6 -1.55 -20.75 16.62
CA ILE A 6 -2.24 -21.76 15.83
C ILE A 6 -1.43 -22.11 14.58
N GLU A 7 -0.91 -21.11 13.88
CA GLU A 7 -0.14 -21.29 12.64
C GLU A 7 1.18 -22.02 12.89
N ARG A 8 1.85 -21.78 14.03
CA ARG A 8 3.04 -22.54 14.46
C ARG A 8 2.78 -24.02 14.78
N ARG A 9 1.53 -24.39 15.08
CA ARG A 9 1.13 -25.77 15.41
C ARG A 9 0.49 -26.50 14.23
N SER A 10 0.23 -25.81 13.13
CA SER A 10 -0.36 -26.40 11.93
C SER A 10 0.72 -27.09 11.10
N GLU A 11 0.46 -28.31 10.62
CA GLU A 11 1.40 -29.06 9.78
C GLU A 11 1.62 -28.38 8.41
N GLU A 12 0.61 -27.63 7.94
CA GLU A 12 0.70 -26.76 6.75
C GLU A 12 0.36 -25.31 7.13
N PRO A 13 1.35 -24.50 7.56
CA PRO A 13 1.14 -23.08 7.84
C PRO A 13 0.98 -22.27 6.55
N ILE A 14 0.02 -21.33 6.51
CA ILE A 14 -0.22 -20.44 5.36
C ILE A 14 0.96 -19.47 5.20
N ILE A 15 1.47 -18.91 6.31
CA ILE A 15 2.70 -18.14 6.34
C ILE A 15 3.69 -18.87 7.27
N PRO A 16 4.59 -19.70 6.71
CA PRO A 16 5.62 -20.36 7.50
C PRO A 16 6.40 -19.34 8.35
N PRO A 17 6.48 -19.51 9.68
CA PRO A 17 7.16 -18.56 10.55
C PRO A 17 8.65 -18.40 10.22
N ASP A 18 9.24 -19.38 9.54
CA ASP A 18 10.63 -19.36 9.07
C ASP A 18 10.87 -18.30 7.98
N LEU A 19 9.84 -17.88 7.24
CA LEU A 19 9.92 -16.75 6.31
C LEU A 19 10.32 -15.46 7.04
N PHE A 20 9.84 -15.23 8.26
CA PHE A 20 10.18 -14.03 9.04
C PHE A 20 11.64 -14.00 9.49
N GLN A 21 12.36 -15.12 9.44
CA GLN A 21 13.80 -15.17 9.67
C GLN A 21 14.58 -14.61 8.48
N LEU A 22 14.00 -14.62 7.28
CA LEU A 22 14.59 -14.01 6.08
C LEU A 22 14.49 -12.49 6.17
N GLY A 23 15.65 -11.82 6.21
CA GLY A 23 15.71 -10.35 6.26
C GLY A 23 14.95 -9.67 5.11
N ILE A 24 14.91 -10.30 3.93
CA ILE A 24 14.16 -9.81 2.76
C ILE A 24 12.65 -9.83 3.03
N PHE A 25 12.12 -10.91 3.59
CA PHE A 25 10.69 -11.01 3.90
C PHE A 25 10.29 -10.03 5.03
N ARG A 26 11.14 -9.91 6.07
CA ARG A 26 10.87 -8.98 7.17
C ARG A 26 10.84 -7.52 6.70
N THR A 27 11.77 -7.14 5.82
CA THR A 27 11.81 -5.79 5.25
C THR A 27 10.68 -5.53 4.28
N SER A 28 10.36 -6.47 3.38
CA SER A 28 9.23 -6.32 2.45
C SER A 28 7.89 -6.26 3.18
N ALA A 29 7.67 -7.07 4.21
CA ALA A 29 6.48 -7.03 5.05
C ALA A 29 6.36 -5.70 5.80
N GLY A 30 7.46 -5.17 6.32
CA GLY A 30 7.49 -3.85 6.95
C GLY A 30 7.13 -2.72 5.97
N ILE A 31 7.71 -2.74 4.77
CA ILE A 31 7.40 -1.78 3.71
C ILE A 31 5.92 -1.88 3.31
N ALA A 32 5.40 -3.08 3.10
CA ALA A 32 4.00 -3.31 2.73
C ALA A 32 3.04 -2.78 3.82
N THR A 33 3.40 -2.98 5.09
CA THR A 33 2.62 -2.48 6.23
C THR A 33 2.60 -0.95 6.26
N LEU A 34 3.76 -0.31 6.13
CA LEU A 34 3.87 1.16 6.09
C LEU A 34 3.11 1.75 4.90
N ALA A 35 3.24 1.14 3.72
CA ALA A 35 2.50 1.54 2.53
C ALA A 35 0.99 1.42 2.74
N ALA A 36 0.51 0.31 3.31
CA ALA A 36 -0.90 0.11 3.62
C ALA A 36 -1.43 1.18 4.59
N MET A 37 -0.70 1.47 5.68
CA MET A 37 -1.07 2.54 6.63
C MET A 37 -1.23 3.89 5.92
N GLY A 38 -0.31 4.24 5.04
CA GLY A 38 -0.40 5.46 4.24
C GLY A 38 -1.67 5.46 3.37
N VAL A 39 -1.83 4.44 2.52
CA VAL A 39 -2.96 4.34 1.57
C VAL A 39 -4.31 4.44 2.28
N PHE A 40 -4.47 3.73 3.40
CA PHE A 40 -5.70 3.82 4.19
C PHE A 40 -5.94 5.24 4.69
N GLY A 41 -4.90 5.92 5.19
CA GLY A 41 -4.98 7.32 5.58
C GLY A 41 -5.43 8.23 4.42
N ALA A 42 -4.81 8.10 3.24
CA ALA A 42 -5.15 8.89 2.06
C ALA A 42 -6.60 8.67 1.60
N ILE A 43 -7.02 7.41 1.42
CA ILE A 43 -8.35 7.07 0.89
C ILE A 43 -9.46 7.51 1.85
N SER A 44 -9.24 7.42 3.17
CA SER A 44 -10.21 7.90 4.15
C SER A 44 -10.25 9.43 4.23
N TYR A 45 -9.09 10.09 4.19
CA TYR A 45 -9.02 11.54 4.39
C TYR A 45 -9.38 12.36 3.15
N PHE A 46 -8.94 11.97 1.95
CA PHE A 46 -9.13 12.76 0.73
C PHE A 46 -10.60 13.13 0.44
N PRO A 47 -11.54 12.16 0.41
CA PRO A 47 -12.94 12.47 0.13
C PRO A 47 -13.59 13.33 1.21
N LEU A 48 -13.18 13.13 2.48
CA LEU A 48 -13.66 13.91 3.61
C LEU A 48 -13.14 15.35 3.54
N TYR A 49 -11.88 15.55 3.15
CA TYR A 49 -11.31 16.88 2.96
C TYR A 49 -12.01 17.63 1.83
N ILE A 50 -12.23 16.96 0.69
CA ILE A 50 -12.90 17.57 -0.47
C ILE A 50 -14.36 17.94 -0.15
N GLN A 51 -15.09 17.08 0.53
CA GLN A 51 -16.50 17.36 0.87
C GLN A 51 -16.62 18.31 2.05
N GLY A 52 -15.84 18.11 3.11
CA GLY A 52 -15.97 18.82 4.37
C GLY A 52 -15.27 20.18 4.40
N VAL A 53 -14.05 20.28 3.84
CA VAL A 53 -13.24 21.52 3.90
C VAL A 53 -13.43 22.36 2.64
N LEU A 54 -13.32 21.73 1.46
CA LEU A 54 -13.48 22.43 0.18
C LEU A 54 -14.96 22.71 -0.16
N GLY A 55 -15.90 22.22 0.64
CA GLY A 55 -17.34 22.41 0.43
C GLY A 55 -17.86 21.84 -0.90
N SER A 56 -17.12 20.90 -1.49
CA SER A 56 -17.44 20.33 -2.79
C SER A 56 -18.54 19.27 -2.68
N SER A 57 -19.25 19.00 -3.78
CA SER A 57 -20.30 17.98 -3.80
C SER A 57 -19.74 16.55 -3.68
N ALA A 58 -20.58 15.63 -3.19
CA ALA A 58 -20.27 14.20 -3.12
C ALA A 58 -19.87 13.60 -4.49
N THR A 59 -20.44 14.10 -5.59
CA THR A 59 -20.10 13.66 -6.94
C THR A 59 -18.63 13.91 -7.28
N ARG A 60 -18.10 15.10 -6.95
CA ARG A 60 -16.69 15.42 -7.20
C ARG A 60 -15.74 14.58 -6.34
N ALA A 61 -16.11 14.31 -5.08
CA ALA A 61 -15.33 13.41 -4.24
C ALA A 61 -15.34 11.97 -4.77
N GLY A 62 -16.48 11.51 -5.30
CA GLY A 62 -16.59 10.26 -6.03
C GLY A 62 -15.67 10.22 -7.26
N THR A 63 -15.59 11.30 -8.03
CA THR A 63 -14.66 11.41 -9.17
C THR A 63 -13.20 11.24 -8.73
N VAL A 64 -12.81 11.82 -7.59
CA VAL A 64 -11.44 11.65 -7.07
C VAL A 64 -11.17 10.20 -6.69
N LEU A 65 -12.13 9.50 -6.09
CA LEU A 65 -12.02 8.07 -5.81
C LEU A 65 -11.85 7.22 -7.09
N LEU A 66 -12.54 7.59 -8.17
CA LEU A 66 -12.37 6.95 -9.48
C LEU A 66 -10.95 7.16 -10.02
N VAL A 67 -10.44 8.39 -9.98
CA VAL A 67 -9.07 8.70 -10.42
C VAL A 67 -8.03 7.95 -9.57
N LEU A 68 -8.24 7.86 -8.25
CA LEU A 68 -7.38 7.07 -7.36
C LEU A 68 -7.39 5.58 -7.75
N SER A 69 -8.54 5.02 -8.09
CA SER A 69 -8.68 3.62 -8.52
C SER A 69 -7.96 3.35 -9.85
N LEU A 70 -8.03 4.30 -10.79
CA LEU A 70 -7.27 4.25 -12.05
C LEU A 70 -5.77 4.33 -11.80
N GLY A 71 -5.33 5.25 -10.95
CA GLY A 71 -3.93 5.38 -10.55
C GLY A 71 -3.40 4.11 -9.88
N TRP A 72 -4.19 3.49 -9.01
CA TRP A 72 -3.86 2.21 -8.38
C TRP A 72 -3.68 1.09 -9.43
N THR A 73 -4.62 0.98 -10.37
CA THR A 73 -4.59 -0.04 -11.43
C THR A 73 -3.36 0.14 -12.32
N ALA A 74 -3.11 1.38 -12.77
CA ALA A 74 -1.93 1.69 -13.57
C ALA A 74 -0.63 1.42 -12.80
N GLY A 75 -0.56 1.81 -11.53
CA GLY A 75 0.57 1.53 -10.65
C GLY A 75 0.82 0.04 -10.46
N SER A 76 -0.22 -0.77 -10.31
CA SER A 76 -0.11 -2.23 -10.20
C SER A 76 0.43 -2.87 -11.48
N LEU A 77 -0.01 -2.40 -12.65
CA LEU A 77 0.47 -2.89 -13.94
C LEU A 77 1.95 -2.54 -14.15
N LEU A 78 2.29 -1.26 -13.94
CA LEU A 78 3.66 -0.77 -14.10
C LEU A 78 4.61 -1.39 -13.07
N GLY A 79 4.16 -1.51 -11.82
CA GLY A 79 4.93 -2.14 -10.73
C GLY A 79 5.15 -3.64 -10.97
N GLY A 80 4.13 -4.36 -11.43
CA GLY A 80 4.23 -5.78 -11.75
C GLY A 80 5.19 -6.05 -12.91
N GLN A 81 5.07 -5.29 -14.01
CA GLN A 81 6.00 -5.40 -15.14
C GLN A 81 7.42 -4.97 -14.76
N GLY A 82 7.53 -3.87 -14.01
CA GLY A 82 8.80 -3.34 -13.52
C GLY A 82 9.50 -4.35 -12.61
N MET A 83 8.78 -5.06 -11.76
CA MET A 83 9.35 -6.05 -10.83
C MET A 83 10.14 -7.13 -11.57
N ASN A 84 9.65 -7.57 -12.73
CA ASN A 84 10.35 -8.55 -13.57
C ASN A 84 11.60 -7.96 -14.27
N ARG A 85 11.62 -6.65 -14.52
CA ARG A 85 12.67 -6.00 -15.33
C ARG A 85 13.76 -5.30 -14.52
N TRP A 86 13.43 -4.74 -13.36
CA TRP A 86 14.35 -3.96 -12.51
C TRP A 86 14.51 -4.55 -11.09
N GLY A 87 13.79 -5.64 -10.79
CA GLY A 87 13.82 -6.31 -9.49
C GLY A 87 13.00 -5.62 -8.41
N TYR A 88 12.60 -6.38 -7.39
CA TYR A 88 11.68 -5.92 -6.35
C TYR A 88 12.17 -4.68 -5.58
N ARG A 89 13.47 -4.59 -5.28
CA ARG A 89 14.03 -3.49 -4.46
C ARG A 89 13.84 -2.14 -5.13
N SER A 90 14.15 -2.05 -6.42
CA SER A 90 14.03 -0.82 -7.20
C SER A 90 12.58 -0.34 -7.25
N ILE A 91 11.64 -1.26 -7.48
CA ILE A 91 10.21 -0.93 -7.54
C ILE A 91 9.70 -0.47 -6.17
N CYS A 92 10.09 -1.16 -5.08
CA CYS A 92 9.70 -0.75 -3.73
C CYS A 92 10.24 0.64 -3.38
N LEU A 93 11.50 0.96 -3.73
CA LEU A 93 12.09 2.27 -3.46
C LEU A 93 11.40 3.39 -4.26
N VAL A 94 11.15 3.17 -5.55
CA VAL A 94 10.44 4.13 -6.39
C VAL A 94 9.03 4.34 -5.88
N GLY A 95 8.30 3.27 -5.55
CA GLY A 95 6.93 3.36 -5.02
C GLY A 95 6.86 4.10 -3.68
N MET A 96 7.74 3.79 -2.73
CA MET A 96 7.81 4.49 -1.45
C MET A 96 8.21 5.96 -1.61
N GLY A 97 9.15 6.25 -2.52
CA GLY A 97 9.53 7.62 -2.85
C GLY A 97 8.38 8.43 -3.45
N LEU A 98 7.62 7.82 -4.38
CA LEU A 98 6.46 8.45 -5.00
C LEU A 98 5.34 8.72 -3.97
N MET A 99 5.10 7.77 -3.06
CA MET A 99 4.17 7.95 -1.94
C MET A 99 4.60 9.10 -1.04
N ALA A 100 5.84 9.10 -0.56
CA ALA A 100 6.35 10.15 0.31
C ALA A 100 6.25 11.53 -0.35
N PHE A 101 6.57 11.62 -1.64
CA PHE A 101 6.40 12.83 -2.43
C PHE A 101 4.94 13.27 -2.52
N GLY A 102 4.02 12.33 -2.79
CA GLY A 102 2.58 12.61 -2.86
C GLY A 102 2.00 13.12 -1.54
N TYR A 103 2.38 12.52 -0.41
CA TYR A 103 1.99 13.03 0.91
C TYR A 103 2.64 14.37 1.24
N GLY A 104 3.90 14.56 0.86
CA GLY A 104 4.61 15.82 1.05
C GLY A 104 3.97 16.99 0.29
N LEU A 105 3.39 16.74 -0.89
CA LEU A 105 2.65 17.76 -1.66
C LEU A 105 1.32 18.14 -1.01
N PHE A 106 0.77 17.26 -0.18
CA PHE A 106 -0.52 17.44 0.45
C PHE A 106 -0.45 18.25 1.76
N LEU A 107 0.74 18.32 2.36
CA LEU A 107 1.08 19.16 3.52
C LEU A 107 1.31 20.61 3.10
#